data_AF-A0A7I7S1N0-F1
#
_entry.id   AF-A0A7I7S1N0-F1
#
_cell.length_a   1.000
_cell.length_b   1.000
_cell.length_c   1.000
_cell.angle_alpha   90.00
_cell.angle_beta   90.00
_cell.angle_gamma   90.00
#
_symmetry.space_group_name_H-M   'P 1'
#
loop_
_entity.id
_entity.type
_entity.pdbx_description
1 polymer ?
#
loop_
_entity_poly.entity_id
_entity_poly.type
_entity_poly.pdbx_seq_one_letter_code
_entity_poly.pdbx_strand_id
1 'polypeptide(L)'
;MSAGPFTLVVCTGCHWPDGVFDELRGIVRRSPHGMLVAAGCLVGPSACVARHDDRPGTLVVLQPCAVDRSPVGAATWVGPISSRTDARALCKWVEDGDWPSATAG
;
A
#
# COMPACT_ATOMS: atom_id res chain seq x y z
N MET A 1 10.04 15.07 -8.23
CA MET A 1 10.35 13.85 -9.00
C MET A 1 9.17 12.92 -8.81
N SER A 2 8.68 12.23 -9.85
CA SER A 2 7.57 11.28 -9.68
C SER A 2 8.12 9.97 -9.14
N ALA A 3 7.38 9.31 -8.25
CA ALA A 3 7.72 7.99 -7.74
C ALA A 3 7.93 6.99 -8.89
N GLY A 4 8.88 6.06 -8.74
CA GLY A 4 9.06 4.95 -9.70
C GLY A 4 7.83 4.02 -9.75
N PRO A 5 7.74 3.07 -10.70
CA PRO A 5 6.59 2.18 -10.81
C PRO A 5 6.41 1.32 -9.54
N PHE A 6 5.16 1.17 -9.10
CA PHE A 6 4.82 0.40 -7.90
C PHE A 6 3.44 -0.25 -8.01
N THR A 7 3.22 -1.26 -7.16
CA THR A 7 1.92 -1.84 -6.88
C THR A 7 1.59 -1.68 -5.39
N LEU A 8 0.46 -1.06 -5.09
CA LEU A 8 -0.15 -1.06 -3.76
C LEU A 8 -1.15 -2.20 -3.69
N VAL A 9 -0.90 -3.19 -2.83
CA VAL A 9 -1.85 -4.26 -2.52
C VAL A 9 -2.51 -3.93 -1.20
N VAL A 10 -3.83 -3.87 -1.17
CA VAL A 10 -4.58 -3.49 0.03
C VAL A 10 -5.51 -4.61 0.50
N CYS A 11 -5.46 -4.89 1.80
CA CYS A 11 -6.18 -5.98 2.44
C CYS A 11 -7.66 -5.63 2.67
N THR A 12 -8.59 -6.23 1.93
CA THR A 12 -10.04 -6.06 2.09
C THR A 12 -10.65 -6.89 3.22
N GLY A 13 -9.85 -7.74 3.88
CA GLY A 13 -10.28 -8.56 5.01
C GLY A 13 -10.25 -7.84 6.37
N CYS A 14 -9.58 -6.69 6.47
CA CYS A 14 -9.53 -5.88 7.68
C CYS A 14 -10.74 -4.95 7.80
N HIS A 15 -10.89 -4.24 8.93
CA HIS A 15 -11.79 -3.08 9.01
C HIS A 15 -11.19 -1.89 8.23
N TRP A 16 -12.04 -1.20 7.47
CA TRP A 16 -11.63 -0.09 6.61
C TRP A 16 -12.24 1.22 7.10
N PRO A 17 -11.39 2.20 7.47
CA PRO A 17 -11.86 3.55 7.71
C PRO A 17 -12.32 4.20 6.40
N ASP A 18 -13.38 5.01 6.48
CA ASP A 18 -13.93 5.73 5.34
C ASP A 18 -12.88 6.63 4.66
N GLY A 19 -12.92 6.67 3.33
CA GLY A 19 -12.06 7.52 2.51
C GLY A 19 -10.61 7.04 2.32
N VAL A 20 -10.15 6.00 3.02
CA VAL A 20 -8.80 5.42 2.82
C VAL A 20 -8.62 4.95 1.39
N PHE A 21 -9.57 4.17 0.87
CA PHE A 21 -9.49 3.65 -0.49
C PHE A 21 -9.46 4.77 -1.54
N ASP A 22 -10.18 5.86 -1.31
CA ASP A 22 -10.23 6.98 -2.25
C ASP A 22 -8.92 7.76 -2.30
N GLU A 23 -8.22 7.93 -1.16
CA GLU A 23 -6.86 8.48 -1.15
C GLU A 23 -5.90 7.57 -1.94
N LEU A 24 -5.97 6.24 -1.73
CA LEU A 24 -5.13 5.27 -2.45
C LEU A 24 -5.40 5.26 -3.97
N ARG A 25 -6.67 5.37 -4.37
CA ARG A 25 -7.04 5.57 -5.79
C ARG A 25 -6.47 6.88 -6.32
N GLY A 26 -6.51 7.93 -5.51
CA GLY A 26 -6.01 9.25 -5.84
C GLY A 26 -4.53 9.25 -6.20
N ILE A 27 -3.69 8.64 -5.35
CA ILE A 27 -2.25 8.55 -5.60
C ILE A 27 -1.95 7.74 -6.86
N VAL A 28 -2.56 6.55 -7.01
CA VAL A 28 -2.32 5.70 -8.19
C VAL A 28 -2.74 6.38 -9.50
N ARG A 29 -3.80 7.18 -9.50
CA ARG A 29 -4.21 7.97 -10.68
C ARG A 29 -3.21 9.07 -11.05
N ARG A 30 -2.43 9.59 -10.10
CA ARG A 30 -1.41 10.61 -10.32
C ARG A 30 -0.02 10.03 -10.59
N SER A 31 0.20 8.76 -10.27
CA SER A 31 1.48 8.07 -10.45
C SER A 31 1.54 7.36 -11.81
N PRO A 32 2.46 7.73 -12.71
CA PRO A 32 2.75 6.94 -13.89
C PRO A 32 3.14 5.53 -13.47
N HIS A 33 2.47 4.53 -14.02
CA HIS A 33 2.67 3.13 -13.65
C HIS A 33 2.40 2.82 -12.16
N GLY A 34 1.59 3.59 -11.46
CA GLY A 34 0.99 3.12 -10.20
C GLY A 34 -0.05 2.04 -10.48
N MET A 35 -0.20 1.07 -9.59
CA MET A 35 -1.32 0.13 -9.60
C MET A 35 -1.87 -0.07 -8.18
N LEU A 36 -3.20 -0.14 -8.07
CA LEU A 36 -3.89 -0.50 -6.83
C LEU A 36 -4.57 -1.86 -7.01
N VAL A 37 -4.26 -2.80 -6.14
CA VAL A 37 -4.82 -4.15 -6.11
C VAL A 37 -5.56 -4.35 -4.80
N ALA A 38 -6.84 -4.68 -4.88
CA ALA A 38 -7.60 -5.13 -3.72
C ALA A 38 -7.44 -6.65 -3.58
N ALA A 39 -7.02 -7.11 -2.41
CA ALA A 39 -6.84 -8.53 -2.11
C ALA A 39 -7.61 -8.91 -0.84
N GLY A 40 -7.95 -10.19 -0.68
CA GLY A 40 -8.47 -10.71 0.58
C GLY A 40 -7.47 -10.57 1.73
N CYS A 41 -7.67 -11.32 2.82
CA CYS A 41 -6.78 -11.23 3.96
C CYS A 41 -5.32 -11.58 3.59
N LEU A 42 -4.40 -10.61 3.74
CA LEU A 42 -2.99 -10.76 3.35
C LEU A 42 -2.16 -11.63 4.30
N VAL A 43 -2.63 -11.82 5.54
CA VAL A 43 -1.92 -12.56 6.60
C VAL A 43 -2.63 -13.85 7.02
N GLY A 44 -3.81 -14.11 6.46
CA GLY A 44 -4.70 -15.20 6.89
C GLY A 44 -5.65 -14.77 8.03
N PRO A 45 -6.91 -15.29 8.06
CA PRO A 45 -7.95 -14.78 8.96
C PRO A 45 -7.59 -14.84 10.44
N SER A 46 -6.96 -15.94 10.89
CA SER A 46 -6.59 -16.15 12.29
C SER A 46 -5.53 -15.17 12.79
N ALA A 47 -4.47 -14.95 12.00
CA ALA A 47 -3.42 -13.99 12.32
C ALA A 47 -3.88 -12.53 12.21
N CYS A 48 -4.90 -12.28 11.37
CA CYS A 48 -5.53 -10.97 11.20
C CYS A 48 -6.30 -10.56 12.46
N VAL A 49 -7.15 -11.43 13.00
CA VAL A 49 -7.94 -11.16 14.21
C VAL A 49 -7.02 -10.80 15.38
N ALA A 50 -6.01 -11.63 15.67
CA ALA A 50 -5.06 -11.38 16.76
C ALA A 50 -4.26 -10.06 16.61
N ARG A 51 -4.10 -9.54 15.38
CA ARG A 51 -3.42 -8.26 15.13
C ARG A 51 -4.32 -7.04 15.30
N HIS A 52 -5.62 -7.19 15.10
CA HIS A 52 -6.57 -6.07 15.10
C HIS A 52 -7.23 -5.81 16.45
N ASP A 53 -7.12 -6.73 17.40
CA ASP A 53 -7.64 -6.53 18.76
C ASP A 53 -7.03 -5.29 19.44
N ASP A 54 -5.76 -4.96 19.15
CA ASP A 54 -5.08 -3.81 19.74
C ASP A 54 -5.09 -2.54 18.85
N ARG A 55 -5.20 -2.67 17.52
CA ARG A 55 -5.22 -1.53 16.57
C ARG A 55 -6.06 -1.83 15.30
N PRO A 56 -7.28 -1.26 15.18
CA PRO A 56 -8.09 -1.42 13.97
C PRO A 56 -7.47 -0.66 12.78
N GLY A 57 -7.64 -1.20 11.58
CA GLY A 57 -7.20 -0.57 10.33
C GLY A 57 -6.83 -1.58 9.26
N THR A 58 -6.54 -1.14 8.04
CA THR A 58 -6.16 -2.03 6.93
C THR A 58 -4.64 -2.12 6.75
N LEU A 59 -4.17 -3.26 6.24
CA LEU A 59 -2.78 -3.45 5.83
C LEU A 59 -2.64 -3.16 4.34
N VAL A 60 -1.58 -2.44 4.00
CA VAL A 60 -1.15 -2.16 2.63
C VAL A 60 0.23 -2.77 2.44
N VAL A 61 0.49 -3.33 1.27
CA VAL A 61 1.83 -3.74 0.84
C VAL A 61 2.21 -2.90 -0.37
N LEU A 62 3.33 -2.21 -0.30
CA LEU A 62 3.96 -1.59 -1.47
C LEU A 62 4.97 -2.57 -2.04
N GLN A 63 4.81 -2.94 -3.30
CA GLN A 63 5.77 -3.71 -4.06
C GLN A 63 6.31 -2.82 -5.19
N PRO A 64 7.59 -2.44 -5.18
CA PRO A 64 8.18 -1.81 -6.34
C PRO A 64 8.13 -2.75 -7.55
N CYS A 65 7.94 -2.20 -8.74
CA CYS A 65 7.91 -3.00 -9.95
C CYS A 65 8.63 -2.30 -11.10
N ALA A 66 8.97 -3.07 -12.13
CA ALA A 66 9.34 -2.54 -13.43
C ALA A 66 8.07 -2.09 -14.19
N VAL A 67 8.26 -1.43 -15.34
CA VAL A 67 7.15 -0.93 -16.18
C VAL A 67 6.25 -2.07 -16.68
N ASP A 68 6.83 -3.25 -16.91
CA ASP A 68 6.15 -4.50 -17.28
C ASP A 68 5.43 -5.19 -16.12
N ARG A 69 5.47 -4.60 -14.92
CA ARG A 69 4.88 -5.08 -13.66
C ARG A 69 5.62 -6.24 -13.00
N SER A 70 6.80 -6.60 -13.47
CA SER A 70 7.68 -7.54 -12.78
C SER A 70 8.13 -6.93 -11.44
N PRO A 71 7.98 -7.63 -10.29
CA PRO A 71 8.40 -7.11 -9.00
C PRO A 71 9.92 -6.89 -8.97
N VAL A 72 10.36 -5.80 -8.34
CA VAL A 72 11.77 -5.49 -8.15
C VAL A 72 12.04 -5.11 -6.70
N GLY A 73 13.06 -5.71 -6.10
CA GLY A 73 13.40 -5.43 -4.71
C GLY A 73 12.40 -6.00 -3.71
N ALA A 74 12.41 -5.44 -2.50
CA ALA A 74 11.63 -5.94 -1.37
C ALA A 74 10.28 -5.23 -1.27
N ALA A 75 9.23 -6.02 -1.01
CA ALA A 75 7.93 -5.48 -0.66
C ALA A 75 7.95 -4.89 0.76
N THR A 76 7.30 -3.73 0.93
CA THR A 76 7.18 -3.03 2.21
C THR A 76 5.76 -3.15 2.74
N TRP A 77 5.61 -3.71 3.94
CA TRP A 77 4.34 -3.72 4.66
C TRP A 77 4.11 -2.38 5.36
N VAL A 78 2.93 -1.81 5.16
CA VAL A 78 2.51 -0.54 5.76
C VAL A 78 1.18 -0.73 6.48
N GLY A 79 1.12 -0.26 7.72
CA GLY A 79 -0.10 -0.19 8.50
C GLY A 79 0.07 -0.65 9.95
N PRO A 80 -1.03 -0.75 10.71
CA PRO A 80 -2.41 -0.55 10.24
C PRO A 80 -2.70 0.90 9.81
N ILE A 81 -3.37 1.05 8.67
CA ILE A 81 -3.92 2.34 8.19
C ILE A 81 -5.31 2.49 8.80
N SER A 82 -5.40 3.37 9.81
CA SER A 82 -6.56 3.49 10.69
C SER A 82 -7.38 4.77 10.45
N SER A 83 -6.87 5.68 9.62
CA SER A 83 -7.52 6.95 9.34
C SER A 83 -7.21 7.46 7.93
N ARG A 84 -8.00 8.43 7.48
CA ARG A 84 -7.68 9.19 6.26
C ARG A 84 -6.34 9.93 6.36
N THR A 85 -5.95 10.36 7.56
CA THR A 85 -4.65 11.02 7.79
C THR A 85 -3.50 10.04 7.56
N ASP A 86 -3.61 8.80 8.05
CA ASP A 86 -2.63 7.74 7.81
C ASP A 86 -2.52 7.44 6.30
N ALA A 87 -3.67 7.38 5.62
CA ALA A 87 -3.71 7.17 4.18
C ALA A 87 -3.02 8.31 3.40
N ARG A 88 -3.20 9.57 3.83
CA ARG A 88 -2.48 10.72 3.25
C ARG A 88 -0.98 10.65 3.51
N ALA A 89 -0.56 10.26 4.71
CA ALA A 89 0.85 10.08 5.05
C ALA A 89 1.49 8.99 4.18
N LEU A 90 0.80 7.86 3.99
CA LEU A 90 1.20 6.83 3.04
C LEU A 90 1.30 7.37 1.62
N CYS A 91 0.28 8.08 1.12
CA CYS A 91 0.30 8.65 -0.23
C CYS A 91 1.50 9.57 -0.44
N LYS A 92 1.80 10.42 0.55
CA LYS A 92 2.96 11.32 0.51
C LYS A 92 4.28 10.54 0.47
N TRP A 93 4.44 9.54 1.32
CA TRP A 93 5.62 8.68 1.32
C TRP A 93 5.81 7.93 -0.01
N VAL A 94 4.73 7.46 -0.62
CA VAL A 94 4.77 6.87 -1.98
C VAL A 94 5.23 7.89 -3.00
N GLU A 95 4.66 9.10 -2.98
CA GLU A 95 5.00 10.22 -3.86
C GLU A 95 6.47 10.64 -3.76
N ASP A 96 7.00 10.68 -2.53
CA ASP A 96 8.39 11.05 -2.24
C ASP A 96 9.37 9.98 -2.75
N GLY A 97 8.92 8.73 -2.94
CA GLY A 97 9.75 7.63 -3.47
C GLY A 97 10.71 7.03 -2.44
N ASP A 98 10.50 7.31 -1.16
CA ASP A 98 11.36 6.92 -0.03
C ASP A 98 11.21 5.44 0.39
N TRP A 99 10.88 4.58 -0.56
CA TRP A 99 10.78 3.14 -0.37
C TRP A 99 11.97 2.40 -0.98
N PRO A 100 12.34 1.21 -0.46
CA PRO A 100 13.46 0.44 -1.00
C PRO A 100 13.18 0.03 -2.44
N SER A 101 13.69 0.79 -3.41
CA SER A 101 13.75 0.39 -4.81
C SER A 101 15.01 -0.44 -5.02
N ALA A 102 14.91 -1.53 -5.78
CA ALA A 102 16.12 -2.02 -6.43
C ALA A 102 16.56 -0.88 -7.36
N THR A 103 17.69 -0.23 -7.06
CA THR A 103 18.34 0.65 -8.02
C THR A 103 18.48 -0.14 -9.31
N ALA A 104 17.74 0.25 -10.34
CA ALA A 104 18.06 -0.19 -11.69
C ALA A 104 19.47 0.33 -11.97
N GLY A 105 20.44 -0.58 -12.01
CA GLY A 105 21.77 -0.29 -12.52
C GLY A 105 21.74 0.06 -13.99
#